data_AF-A0A6J6C6F5-F1
#
_entry.id   AF-A0A6J6C6F5-F1
#
_cell.length_a   1.000
_cell.length_b   1.000
_cell.length_c   1.000
_cell.angle_alpha   90.00
_cell.angle_beta   90.00
_cell.angle_gamma   90.00
#
_symmetry.space_group_name_H-M   'P 1'
#
loop_
_entity.id
_entity.type
_entity.pdbx_description
1 polymer ?
#
loop_
_entity_poly.entity_id
_entity_poly.type
_entity_poly.pdbx_seq_one_letter_code
_entity_poly.pdbx_strand_id
1 'polypeptide(L)' 'MAIERPEGSGTVAALDAGIHSIGKKIIEEAGEVWLAAEHESDDALAEEISQLLYHVQTLMIARGLSLDNVYKYL' A
#
# COMPACT_ATOMS: atom_id res chain seq x y z
N MET A 1 -16.90 15.94 -4.64
CA MET A 1 -16.38 15.93 -3.25
C MET A 1 -14.96 16.47 -3.31
N ALA A 2 -14.59 17.39 -2.42
CA ALA A 2 -13.19 17.79 -2.28
C ALA A 2 -12.43 16.62 -1.65
N ILE A 3 -11.31 16.22 -2.25
CA ILE A 3 -10.39 15.27 -1.61
C ILE A 3 -9.70 16.06 -0.50
N GLU A 4 -10.01 15.75 0.76
CA GLU A 4 -9.29 16.34 1.88
C GLU A 4 -7.82 15.91 1.82
N ARG A 5 -6.91 16.88 1.88
CA ARG A 5 -5.46 16.67 1.86
C ARG A 5 -4.87 17.17 3.18
N PRO A 6 -5.11 16.45 4.29
CA PRO A 6 -4.63 16.87 5.60
C PRO A 6 -3.10 16.92 5.62
N GLU A 7 -2.57 17.94 6.28
CA GLU A 7 -1.14 18.13 6.46
C GLU A 7 -0.55 16.94 7.23
N GLY A 8 0.62 16.45 6.80
CA GLY A 8 1.27 15.27 7.40
C GLY A 8 0.70 13.91 6.96
N SER A 9 -0.27 13.86 6.04
CA SER A 9 -0.76 12.59 5.51
C SER A 9 0.29 11.87 4.66
N GLY A 10 0.70 10.68 5.11
CA GLY A 10 1.59 9.80 4.33
C GLY A 10 1.00 9.43 2.96
N THR A 11 -0.33 9.34 2.84
CA THR A 11 -1.00 9.01 1.57
C THR A 11 -0.88 10.17 0.59
N VAL A 12 -1.11 11.40 1.06
CA VAL A 12 -0.93 12.60 0.22
C VAL A 12 0.50 12.70 -0.29
N ALA A 13 1.48 12.52 0.60
CA ALA A 13 2.89 12.55 0.24
C ALA A 13 3.26 11.46 -0.78
N ALA A 14 2.75 10.23 -0.61
CA ALA A 14 2.99 9.13 -1.54
C ALA A 14 2.37 9.39 -2.92
N LEU A 15 1.16 9.96 -2.97
CA LEU A 15 0.50 10.36 -4.22
C LEU A 15 1.29 11.45 -4.95
N ASP A 16 1.79 12.45 -4.23
CA ASP A 16 2.61 13.53 -4.78
C ASP A 16 3.97 13.01 -5.28
N ALA A 17 4.54 12.00 -4.63
CA ALA A 17 5.78 11.33 -5.06
C ALA A 17 5.61 10.45 -6.32
N GLY A 18 4.37 10.15 -6.73
CA GLY A 18 4.03 9.50 -7.99
C GLY A 18 4.11 7.98 -8.00
N ILE A 19 3.56 7.39 -9.08
CA ILE A 19 3.36 5.93 -9.25
C ILE A 19 4.66 5.13 -9.10
N HIS A 20 5.79 5.65 -9.60
CA HIS A 20 7.08 4.95 -9.52
C HIS A 20 7.54 4.75 -8.08
N SER A 21 7.38 5.77 -7.25
CA SER A 21 7.75 5.74 -5.83
C SER A 21 6.85 4.77 -5.05
N ILE A 22 5.55 4.80 -5.31
CA ILE A 22 4.58 3.85 -4.73
C ILE A 22 4.93 2.41 -5.14
N GLY A 23 5.24 2.18 -6.41
CA GLY A 23 5.60 0.86 -6.92
C GLY A 23 6.87 0.28 -6.29
N LYS A 24 7.88 1.11 -6.00
CA LYS A 24 9.07 0.67 -5.26
C LYS A 24 8.72 0.18 -3.86
N LYS A 25 7.89 0.93 -3.12
CA LYS A 25 7.44 0.53 -1.79
C LYS A 25 6.67 -0.80 -1.84
N ILE A 26 5.78 -1.01 -2.80
CA ILE A 26 5.07 -2.30 -2.94
C ILE A 26 6.05 -3.48 -3.07
N ILE A 27 7.13 -3.33 -3.83
CA ILE A 27 8.14 -4.40 -3.99
C ILE A 27 8.95 -4.61 -2.71
N GLU A 28 9.29 -3.53 -2.00
CA GLU A 28 9.96 -3.56 -0.70
C GLU A 28 9.14 -4.33 0.33
N GLU A 29 7.88 -3.91 0.56
CA GLU A 29 6.98 -4.56 1.52
C GLU A 29 6.68 -6.01 1.14
N ALA A 30 6.59 -6.33 -0.16
CA ALA A 30 6.39 -7.72 -0.59
C ALA A 30 7.57 -8.62 -0.22
N GLY A 31 8.80 -8.08 -0.25
CA GLY A 31 9.99 -8.77 0.24
C GLY A 31 9.96 -8.94 1.76
N GLU A 32 9.55 -7.91 2.49
CA GLU A 32 9.45 -7.92 3.96
C GLU A 32 8.36 -8.89 4.45
N VAL A 33 7.18 -8.91 3.81
CA VAL A 33 6.13 -9.90 4.08
C VAL A 33 6.67 -11.33 3.89
N TRP A 34 7.42 -11.58 2.83
CA TRP A 34 7.98 -12.91 2.59
C TRP A 34 8.98 -13.29 3.70
N LEU A 35 9.90 -12.40 4.04
CA LEU A 35 10.87 -12.63 5.12
C LEU A 35 10.18 -12.85 6.47
N ALA A 36 9.21 -12.00 6.82
CA ALA A 36 8.46 -12.10 8.06
C ALA A 36 7.68 -13.41 8.15
N ALA A 37 7.09 -13.86 7.03
CA ALA A 37 6.36 -15.12 6.97
C ALA A 37 7.25 -16.36 7.19
N GLU A 38 8.53 -16.29 6.84
CA GLU A 38 9.47 -17.39 7.05
C GLU A 38 10.19 -17.36 8.40
N HIS A 39 10.37 -16.17 8.99
CA HIS A 39 11.37 -15.98 10.04
C HIS A 39 10.91 -15.20 11.27
N GLU A 40 9.76 -14.52 11.23
CA GLU A 40 9.33 -13.60 12.28
C GLU A 40 8.02 -14.05 12.97
N SER A 41 7.56 -13.26 13.94
CA SER A 41 6.31 -13.53 14.66
C SER A 41 5.07 -13.16 13.82
N ASP A 42 3.91 -13.69 14.22
CA ASP A 42 2.62 -13.32 13.62
C ASP A 42 2.34 -11.81 13.70
N ASP A 43 2.78 -11.14 14.78
CA ASP A 43 2.63 -9.69 14.94
C ASP A 43 3.48 -8.92 13.91
N ALA A 44 4.73 -9.34 13.70
CA ALA A 44 5.60 -8.73 12.70
C ALA A 44 5.08 -8.99 11.27
N LEU A 45 4.64 -10.22 10.99
CA LEU A 45 4.02 -10.54 9.70
C LEU A 45 2.76 -9.70 9.46
N ALA A 46 1.90 -9.53 10.47
CA ALA A 46 0.70 -8.70 10.36
C ALA A 46 1.05 -7.23 10.09
N GLU A 47 2.11 -6.71 10.71
CA GLU A 47 2.63 -5.36 10.44
C GLU A 47 3.01 -5.21 8.97
N GLU A 48 3.84 -6.09 8.41
CA GLU A 48 4.27 -5.97 7.01
C GLU A 48 3.13 -6.18 6.01
N ILE A 49 2.20 -7.10 6.30
CA ILE A 49 1.00 -7.26 5.48
C ILE A 49 0.19 -5.96 5.49
N SER A 50 0.07 -5.29 6.64
CA SER A 50 -0.66 -4.03 6.73
C SER A 50 -0.03 -2.93 5.87
N GLN A 51 1.30 -2.84 5.85
CA GLN A 51 2.05 -1.87 5.04
C GLN A 51 1.91 -2.16 3.54
N LEU A 52 2.03 -3.43 3.14
CA LEU A 52 1.80 -3.85 1.76
C LEU A 52 0.39 -3.48 1.29
N LEU A 53 -0.64 -3.80 2.09
CA LEU A 53 -2.03 -3.47 1.76
C LEU A 53 -2.25 -1.96 1.67
N TYR A 54 -1.60 -1.17 2.54
CA TYR A 54 -1.65 0.30 2.48
C TYR A 54 -1.07 0.84 1.17
N HIS A 55 0.10 0.37 0.75
CA HIS A 55 0.75 0.81 -0.49
C HIS A 55 -0.01 0.37 -1.74
N VAL A 56 -0.57 -0.84 -1.75
CA VAL A 56 -1.45 -1.32 -2.84
C VAL A 56 -2.70 -0.44 -2.96
N GLN A 57 -3.37 -0.12 -1.85
CA GLN A 57 -4.54 0.76 -1.87
C GLN A 57 -4.17 2.20 -2.31
N THR A 58 -3.00 2.69 -1.91
CA THR A 58 -2.49 3.99 -2.38
C THR A 58 -2.26 3.98 -3.91
N LEU A 59 -1.73 2.89 -4.46
CA LEU A 59 -1.60 2.72 -5.92
C LEU A 59 -2.96 2.68 -6.61
N MET A 60 -3.96 2.01 -6.02
CA MET A 60 -5.31 2.00 -6.55
C MET A 60 -5.88 3.42 -6.66
N ILE A 61 -5.74 4.24 -5.61
CA ILE A 61 -6.15 5.65 -5.61
C ILE A 61 -5.40 6.43 -6.70
N ALA A 62 -4.08 6.28 -6.79
CA ALA A 62 -3.26 6.94 -7.81
C ALA A 62 -3.69 6.59 -9.26
N ARG A 63 -4.30 5.41 -9.44
CA ARG A 63 -4.77 4.91 -10.75
C ARG A 63 -6.28 5.01 -10.95
N GLY A 64 -7.03 5.53 -9.97
CA GLY A 64 -8.49 5.64 -10.04
C GLY A 64 -9.22 4.29 -10.00
N LEU A 65 -8.66 3.28 -9.33
CA LEU A 65 -9.28 1.96 -9.16
C LEU A 65 -10.04 1.88 -7.84
N SER A 66 -11.26 1.34 -7.89
CA SER A 66 -12.06 0.98 -6.72
C SER A 66 -11.78 -0.45 -6.26
N LEU A 67 -12.16 -0.79 -5.02
CA LEU A 67 -12.12 -2.18 -4.54
C LEU A 67 -12.96 -3.11 -5.40
N ASP A 68 -14.14 -2.68 -5.88
CA ASP A 68 -14.98 -3.47 -6.80
C ASP A 68 -14.24 -3.82 -8.10
N ASN A 69 -13.38 -2.92 -8.60
CA ASN A 69 -12.58 -3.19 -9.78
C ASN A 69 -11.55 -4.31 -9.54
N VAL A 70 -11.10 -4.49 -8.30
CA VAL A 70 -10.12 -5.53 -7.90
C VAL A 70 -10.84 -6.82 -7.52
N TYR A 71 -11.87 -6.74 -6.67
CA TYR A 71 -12.57 -7.90 -6.13
C TYR A 71 -13.41 -8.67 -7.14
N LYS A 72 -13.76 -8.09 -8.29
CA LYS A 72 -14.42 -8.83 -9.38
C LYS A 72 -13.58 -10.00 -9.96
N TYR A 73 -12.30 -10.09 -9.60
CA TYR A 73 -11.38 -11.14 -10.02
C TYR A 73 -11.16 -12.23 -8.96
N LEU A 74 -11.80 -12.11 -7.79
CA LEU A 74 -11.82 -13.10 -6.71
C LEU A 74 -13.15 -13.87 -6.75
#